data_AF-Q4CV39-F1
#
_entry.id   AF-Q4CV39-F1
#
_cell.length_a   1.000
_cell.length_b   1.000
_cell.length_c   1.000
_cell.angle_alpha   90.00
_cell.angle_beta   90.00
_cell.angle_gamma   90.00
#
_symmetry.space_group_name_H-M   'P 1'
#
loop_
_entity.id
_entity.type
_entity.pdbx_description
1 polymer ?
#
loop_
_entity_poly.entity_id
_entity_poly.type
_entity_poly.pdbx_seq_one_letter_code
_entity_poly.pdbx_strand_id
1 'polypeptide(L)'
;MLRQLRQLCCALLLLLCTGGGLVIAVPHHCVFDRLPRNVGEVTGGEEPASTVTVSVGSDWAPLRIKVFADDLEGLGGFCTRAGEHINMFFGKEMVCQEEDILTEEKVDILENVILSEAAKMHSERLLVRPLDGPLVVPRFREGSVCGKFPVPEEHHTDGVPDADMVLYATAVPTFKPTFAWAMPCATLGPRGRPVVGVINYNPRHIENTSQHIRVAVHEMAHALGFIVADMEEQALVKREEGVRGRSSVHVVNSRNTLEQARHHYGCESAPGIGAGVCAANAESGGARRESNTTTTGTSSTSESITEAIRIRNSTFSRKPPAQSAQSAPAAPSPGPVQLPETSKPQ
;
A
#
# COMPACT_ATOMS: atom_id res chain seq x y z
N MET A 1 41.21 -20.71 -29.28
CA MET A 1 41.30 -19.61 -28.30
C MET A 1 40.01 -18.79 -28.22
N LEU A 2 39.65 -17.98 -29.22
CA LEU A 2 38.49 -17.05 -29.15
C LEU A 2 37.11 -17.74 -28.93
N ARG A 3 36.86 -18.90 -29.55
CA ARG A 3 35.60 -19.65 -29.37
C ARG A 3 35.43 -20.21 -27.95
N GLN A 4 36.52 -20.68 -27.34
CA GLN A 4 36.47 -21.21 -25.97
C GLN A 4 36.33 -20.10 -24.93
N LEU A 5 36.96 -18.94 -25.16
CA LEU A 5 36.77 -17.76 -24.31
C LEU A 5 35.30 -17.28 -24.33
N ARG A 6 34.66 -17.31 -25.51
CA ARG A 6 33.24 -16.95 -25.66
C ARG A 6 32.29 -17.93 -24.96
N GLN A 7 32.60 -19.23 -25.00
CA GLN A 7 31.82 -20.24 -24.28
C GLN A 7 31.98 -20.15 -22.75
N LEU A 8 33.20 -19.91 -22.26
CA LEU A 8 33.41 -19.65 -20.83
C LEU A 8 32.68 -18.39 -20.37
N CYS A 9 32.68 -17.31 -21.16
CA CYS A 9 31.97 -16.08 -20.83
C CYS A 9 30.45 -16.30 -20.76
N CYS A 10 29.86 -17.05 -21.71
CA CYS A 10 28.45 -17.42 -21.67
C CYS A 10 28.11 -18.32 -20.47
N ALA A 11 28.98 -19.26 -20.10
CA ALA A 11 28.78 -20.11 -18.94
C ALA A 11 28.86 -19.32 -17.63
N LEU A 12 29.79 -18.35 -17.52
CA LEU A 12 29.90 -17.47 -16.36
C LEU A 12 28.70 -16.52 -16.24
N LEU A 13 28.21 -15.98 -17.36
CA LEU A 13 26.97 -15.17 -17.41
C LEU A 13 25.74 -15.98 -17.03
N LEU A 14 25.63 -17.24 -17.46
CA LEU A 14 24.56 -18.14 -17.03
C LEU A 14 24.66 -18.44 -15.53
N LEU A 15 25.86 -18.71 -15.00
CA LEU A 15 26.10 -18.91 -13.57
C LEU A 15 25.81 -17.66 -12.72
N LEU A 16 26.10 -16.47 -13.22
CA LEU A 16 25.76 -15.19 -12.58
C LEU A 16 24.24 -14.91 -12.64
N CYS A 17 23.58 -15.27 -13.74
CA CYS A 17 22.12 -15.15 -13.88
C CYS A 17 21.34 -16.19 -13.08
N THR A 18 21.91 -17.39 -12.84
CA THR A 18 21.31 -18.42 -11.97
C THR A 18 21.76 -18.31 -10.51
N GLY A 19 22.84 -17.56 -10.25
CA GLY A 19 23.42 -17.31 -8.92
C GLY A 19 22.74 -16.19 -8.15
N GLY A 20 21.93 -15.37 -8.81
CA GLY A 20 20.86 -14.64 -8.15
C GLY A 20 19.81 -15.65 -7.73
N GLY A 21 19.85 -16.08 -6.46
CA GLY A 21 18.94 -17.09 -5.93
C GLY A 21 17.50 -16.80 -6.36
N LEU A 22 16.77 -17.86 -6.72
CA LEU A 22 15.32 -17.77 -6.93
C LEU A 22 14.74 -17.03 -5.72
N VAL A 23 14.33 -15.77 -5.91
CA VAL A 23 13.56 -15.05 -4.90
C VAL A 23 12.19 -15.73 -4.90
N ILE A 24 12.07 -16.76 -4.07
CA ILE A 24 10.81 -17.46 -3.87
C ILE A 24 9.90 -16.46 -3.15
N ALA A 25 8.98 -15.86 -3.91
CA ALA A 25 7.97 -15.01 -3.32
C ALA A 25 7.12 -15.86 -2.37
N VAL A 26 7.20 -15.55 -1.07
CA VAL A 26 6.38 -16.23 -0.07
C VAL A 26 4.95 -15.73 -0.22
N PRO A 27 3.93 -16.59 -0.40
CA PRO A 27 2.56 -16.12 -0.58
C PRO A 27 2.08 -15.42 0.69
N HIS A 28 1.65 -14.17 0.55
CA HIS A 28 0.93 -13.45 1.60
C HIS A 28 -0.57 -13.63 1.39
N HIS A 29 -1.29 -14.04 2.44
CA HIS A 29 -2.75 -13.99 2.45
C HIS A 29 -3.21 -12.79 3.29
N CYS A 30 -3.78 -11.79 2.61
CA CYS A 30 -4.50 -10.71 3.29
C CYS A 30 -5.69 -11.31 4.06
N VAL A 31 -5.82 -10.92 5.32
CA VAL A 31 -6.88 -11.38 6.22
C VAL A 31 -7.77 -10.26 6.71
N PHE A 32 -7.66 -9.05 6.14
CA PHE A 32 -8.50 -7.90 6.51
C PHE A 32 -9.99 -8.26 6.56
N ASP A 33 -10.50 -8.90 5.50
CA ASP A 33 -11.91 -9.35 5.40
C ASP A 33 -12.31 -10.40 6.45
N ARG A 34 -11.35 -10.95 7.20
CA ARG A 34 -11.55 -11.97 8.24
C ARG A 34 -11.23 -11.45 9.64
N LEU A 35 -10.80 -10.20 9.78
CA LEU A 35 -10.52 -9.63 11.10
C LEU A 35 -11.83 -9.51 11.87
N PRO A 36 -11.95 -10.13 13.06
CA PRO A 36 -13.09 -9.86 13.91
C PRO A 36 -12.98 -8.40 14.39
N ARG A 37 -14.04 -7.60 14.24
CA ARG A 37 -14.01 -6.20 14.75
C ARG A 37 -13.96 -6.13 16.28
N ASN A 38 -14.40 -7.19 16.95
CA ASN A 38 -14.37 -7.35 18.41
C ASN A 38 -13.39 -8.47 18.78
N VAL A 39 -12.51 -8.20 19.75
CA VAL A 39 -11.56 -9.18 20.31
C VAL A 39 -12.23 -9.79 21.55
N GLY A 40 -13.07 -10.80 21.33
CA GLY A 40 -13.82 -11.50 22.37
C GLY A 40 -15.23 -11.88 21.92
N GLU A 41 -15.73 -13.02 22.39
CA GLU A 41 -17.09 -13.54 22.13
C GLU A 41 -18.13 -12.72 22.89
N VAL A 42 -18.31 -11.43 22.56
CA VAL A 42 -19.37 -10.62 23.13
C VAL A 42 -19.99 -9.77 22.03
N THR A 43 -21.19 -10.21 21.63
CA THR A 43 -22.17 -9.59 20.73
C THR A 43 -21.73 -9.45 19.27
N GLY A 44 -22.30 -10.32 18.43
CA GLY A 44 -22.12 -10.38 16.97
C GLY A 44 -22.76 -9.23 16.20
N GLY A 45 -22.54 -7.99 16.64
CA GLY A 45 -22.80 -6.78 15.86
C GLY A 45 -21.50 -6.29 15.24
N GLU A 46 -21.51 -6.07 13.94
CA GLU A 46 -20.41 -5.42 13.24
C GLU A 46 -20.41 -3.93 13.63
N GLU A 47 -19.50 -3.53 14.54
CA GLU A 47 -19.44 -2.14 15.00
C GLU A 47 -18.91 -1.25 13.86
N PRO A 48 -19.58 -0.12 13.56
CA PRO A 48 -19.10 0.85 12.58
C PRO A 48 -17.86 1.57 13.11
N ALA A 49 -16.97 1.99 12.20
CA ALA A 49 -15.81 2.82 12.55
C ALA A 49 -16.27 4.07 13.33
N SER A 50 -15.48 4.49 14.32
CA SER A 50 -15.82 5.69 15.10
C SER A 50 -15.88 6.92 14.20
N THR A 51 -16.77 7.85 14.51
CA THR A 51 -16.93 9.09 13.73
C THR A 51 -16.16 10.23 14.37
N VAL A 52 -15.43 10.99 13.55
CA VAL A 52 -14.71 12.21 13.93
C VAL A 52 -15.27 13.40 13.17
N THR A 53 -15.32 14.57 13.80
CA THR A 53 -15.73 15.83 13.17
C THR A 53 -14.56 16.81 13.20
N VAL A 54 -13.98 17.09 12.03
CA VAL A 54 -12.91 18.09 11.83
C VAL A 54 -13.16 18.82 10.53
N SER A 55 -12.89 20.13 10.48
CA SER A 55 -13.01 20.94 9.27
C SER A 55 -12.00 20.52 8.20
N VAL A 56 -12.41 20.65 6.94
CA VAL A 56 -11.64 20.18 5.79
C VAL A 56 -11.46 21.32 4.79
N GLY A 57 -10.21 21.62 4.44
CA GLY A 57 -9.83 22.67 3.50
C GLY A 57 -10.41 22.46 2.10
N SER A 58 -10.32 23.47 1.21
CA SER A 58 -10.95 23.41 -0.12
C SER A 58 -10.13 22.68 -1.19
N ASP A 59 -8.81 22.87 -1.13
CA ASP A 59 -7.92 22.50 -2.22
C ASP A 59 -7.36 21.09 -2.02
N TRP A 60 -7.01 20.44 -3.13
CA TRP A 60 -6.40 19.12 -3.10
C TRP A 60 -4.88 19.24 -2.90
N ALA A 61 -4.35 18.53 -1.92
CA ALA A 61 -2.93 18.46 -1.62
C ALA A 61 -2.49 17.00 -1.39
N PRO A 62 -1.18 16.69 -1.45
CA PRO A 62 -0.68 15.36 -1.10
C PRO A 62 -1.14 14.91 0.29
N LEU A 63 -1.59 13.67 0.40
CA LEU A 63 -2.04 13.06 1.67
C LEU A 63 -0.90 13.05 2.70
N ARG A 64 -1.16 13.55 3.92
CA ARG A 64 -0.22 13.48 5.04
C ARG A 64 -0.57 12.32 5.96
N ILE A 65 0.18 11.23 5.87
CA ILE A 65 0.04 10.06 6.76
C ILE A 65 1.08 10.17 7.87
N LYS A 66 0.65 10.18 9.14
CA LYS A 66 1.56 10.00 10.29
C LYS A 66 1.44 8.58 10.82
N VAL A 67 2.58 7.90 10.92
CA VAL A 67 2.67 6.54 11.44
C VAL A 67 3.30 6.61 12.83
N PHE A 68 2.68 5.94 13.79
CA PHE A 68 3.19 5.80 15.16
C PHE A 68 3.50 4.33 15.43
N ALA A 69 4.75 4.06 15.81
CA ALA A 69 5.30 2.72 16.02
C ALA A 69 6.04 2.63 17.37
N ASP A 70 5.72 3.51 18.33
CA ASP A 70 6.46 3.64 19.58
C ASP A 70 6.25 2.44 20.54
N ASP A 71 5.13 1.74 20.42
CA ASP A 71 4.79 0.57 21.24
C ASP A 71 4.32 -0.59 20.35
N LEU A 72 5.31 -1.20 19.68
CA LEU A 72 5.07 -2.31 18.76
C LEU A 72 4.50 -3.57 19.43
N GLU A 73 4.61 -3.69 20.76
CA GLU A 73 4.22 -4.87 21.52
C GLU A 73 2.82 -4.73 22.17
N GLY A 74 2.16 -3.58 22.00
CA GLY A 74 0.96 -3.17 22.75
C GLY A 74 -0.31 -4.02 22.56
N LEU A 75 -0.38 -4.92 21.58
CA LEU A 75 -1.57 -5.78 21.35
C LEU A 75 -1.70 -6.96 22.32
N GLY A 76 -0.67 -7.23 23.13
CA GLY A 76 -0.62 -8.42 23.98
C GLY A 76 -0.28 -9.68 23.20
N GLY A 77 0.76 -10.40 23.65
CA GLY A 77 1.28 -11.59 22.99
C GLY A 77 2.42 -11.29 22.03
N PHE A 78 3.60 -11.00 22.57
CA PHE A 78 4.86 -10.85 21.83
C PHE A 78 5.86 -11.92 22.29
N CYS A 79 6.81 -12.26 21.43
CA CYS A 79 7.80 -13.31 21.70
C CYS A 79 9.11 -12.71 22.24
N THR A 80 9.49 -13.08 23.47
CA THR A 80 10.78 -12.67 24.06
C THR A 80 11.90 -13.65 23.76
N ARG A 81 11.56 -14.93 23.55
CA ARG A 81 12.51 -16.00 23.20
C ARG A 81 11.85 -17.14 22.44
N ALA A 82 12.65 -17.89 21.69
CA ALA A 82 12.17 -19.12 21.07
C ALA A 82 11.75 -20.15 22.13
N GLY A 83 10.69 -20.90 21.83
CA GLY A 83 10.08 -21.89 22.71
C GLY A 83 9.11 -21.30 23.76
N GLU A 84 8.96 -19.98 23.85
CA GLU A 84 7.95 -19.35 24.68
C GLU A 84 6.53 -19.65 24.18
N HIS A 85 5.61 -19.92 25.11
CA HIS A 85 4.20 -20.06 24.79
C HIS A 85 3.50 -18.71 25.01
N ILE A 86 2.86 -18.19 23.97
CA ILE A 86 2.11 -16.94 24.04
C ILE A 86 0.68 -17.15 23.57
N ASN A 87 -0.22 -16.32 24.06
CA ASN A 87 -1.54 -16.12 23.46
C ASN A 87 -1.42 -15.02 22.41
N MET A 88 -1.63 -15.35 21.14
CA MET A 88 -1.72 -14.33 20.08
C MET A 88 -2.91 -13.41 20.31
N PHE A 89 -2.86 -12.25 19.67
CA PHE A 89 -3.91 -11.23 19.70
C PHE A 89 -5.35 -11.76 19.54
N PHE A 90 -5.58 -12.71 18.62
CA PHE A 90 -6.90 -13.32 18.40
C PHE A 90 -7.20 -14.54 19.30
N GLY A 91 -6.55 -14.63 20.46
CA GLY A 91 -6.87 -15.58 21.53
C GLY A 91 -6.44 -17.02 21.31
N LYS A 92 -5.57 -17.29 20.33
CA LYS A 92 -5.03 -18.63 20.09
C LYS A 92 -3.59 -18.73 20.59
N GLU A 93 -3.24 -19.87 21.17
CA GLU A 93 -1.88 -20.15 21.63
C GLU A 93 -0.92 -20.42 20.46
N MET A 94 0.35 -20.04 20.63
CA MET A 94 1.45 -20.46 19.78
C MET A 94 2.75 -20.64 20.57
N VAL A 95 3.68 -21.39 19.97
CA VAL A 95 5.06 -21.51 20.43
C VAL A 95 5.95 -20.64 19.55
N CYS A 96 6.57 -19.63 20.15
CA CYS A 96 7.49 -18.72 19.50
C CYS A 96 8.67 -19.44 18.85
N GLN A 97 9.02 -19.05 17.62
CA GLN A 97 10.28 -19.40 16.97
C GLN A 97 11.21 -18.18 16.96
N GLU A 98 12.49 -18.37 16.63
CA GLU A 98 13.47 -17.27 16.57
C GLU A 98 13.04 -16.12 15.64
N GLU A 99 12.46 -16.50 14.50
CA GLU A 99 11.92 -15.56 13.54
C GLU A 99 10.70 -14.77 14.06
N ASP A 100 10.00 -15.22 15.10
CA ASP A 100 8.85 -14.50 15.68
C ASP A 100 9.27 -13.43 16.71
N ILE A 101 10.54 -13.39 17.10
CA ILE A 101 11.08 -12.39 18.04
C ILE A 101 11.26 -11.05 17.31
N LEU A 102 10.79 -9.97 17.92
CA LEU A 102 10.97 -8.60 17.44
C LEU A 102 12.31 -8.04 17.94
N THR A 103 13.35 -8.17 17.12
CA THR A 103 14.70 -7.65 17.43
C THR A 103 14.79 -6.15 17.12
N GLU A 104 15.77 -5.45 17.70
CA GLU A 104 16.04 -4.03 17.39
C GLU A 104 16.26 -3.78 15.89
N GLU A 105 16.94 -4.70 15.19
CA GLU A 105 17.09 -4.65 13.72
C GLU A 105 15.74 -4.70 13.00
N LYS A 106 14.81 -5.54 13.46
CA LYS A 106 13.46 -5.61 12.89
C LYS A 106 12.66 -4.36 13.20
N VAL A 107 12.79 -3.78 14.39
CA VAL A 107 12.16 -2.50 14.73
C VAL A 107 12.61 -1.42 13.74
N ASP A 108 13.92 -1.29 13.51
CA ASP A 108 14.47 -0.30 12.56
C ASP A 108 13.97 -0.54 11.13
N ILE A 109 14.00 -1.79 10.65
CA ILE A 109 13.49 -2.13 9.31
C ILE A 109 12.00 -1.83 9.19
N LEU A 110 11.20 -2.16 10.21
CA LEU A 110 9.76 -1.96 10.18
C LEU A 110 9.42 -0.47 10.12
N GLU A 111 9.97 0.32 11.05
CA GLU A 111 9.66 1.74 11.19
C GLU A 111 10.26 2.55 10.03
N ASN A 112 11.58 2.48 9.86
CA ASN A 112 12.32 3.40 9.00
C ASN A 112 12.33 2.98 7.53
N VAL A 113 11.97 1.73 7.21
CA VAL A 113 11.92 1.23 5.83
C VAL A 113 10.50 0.85 5.42
N ILE A 114 9.92 -0.18 6.03
CA ILE A 114 8.66 -0.78 5.54
C ILE A 114 7.51 0.20 5.65
N LEU A 115 7.27 0.74 6.85
CA LEU A 115 6.14 1.65 7.11
C LEU A 115 6.36 3.02 6.48
N SER A 116 7.59 3.55 6.58
CA SER A 116 7.98 4.82 5.95
C SER A 116 7.78 4.82 4.43
N GLU A 117 8.30 3.80 3.73
CA GLU A 117 8.12 3.71 2.27
C GLU A 117 6.66 3.45 1.89
N ALA A 118 5.91 2.66 2.68
CA ALA A 118 4.48 2.46 2.43
C ALA A 118 3.68 3.76 2.55
N ALA A 119 3.93 4.56 3.59
CA ALA A 119 3.29 5.85 3.79
C ALA A 119 3.65 6.84 2.68
N LYS A 120 4.92 6.91 2.30
CA LYS A 120 5.41 7.75 1.20
C LYS A 120 4.76 7.37 -0.13
N MET A 121 4.70 6.07 -0.45
CA MET A 121 4.09 5.60 -1.71
C MET A 121 2.64 6.05 -1.86
N HIS A 122 1.84 5.97 -0.79
CA HIS A 122 0.46 6.47 -0.80
C HIS A 122 0.39 7.99 -0.87
N SER A 123 1.22 8.69 -0.10
CA SER A 123 1.28 10.17 -0.07
C SER A 123 1.62 10.79 -1.44
N GLU A 124 2.48 10.14 -2.23
CA GLU A 124 2.84 10.55 -3.61
C GLU A 124 1.76 10.25 -4.67
N ARG A 125 0.75 9.44 -4.32
CA ARG A 125 -0.26 8.92 -5.25
C ARG A 125 -1.64 9.50 -4.99
N LEU A 126 -1.94 9.78 -3.73
CA LEU A 126 -3.27 10.19 -3.28
C LEU A 126 -3.23 11.67 -2.90
N LEU A 127 -4.08 12.44 -3.56
CA LEU A 127 -4.42 13.78 -3.09
C LEU A 127 -5.62 13.67 -2.15
N VAL A 128 -5.67 14.58 -1.18
CA VAL A 128 -6.75 14.73 -0.22
C VAL A 128 -7.10 16.20 -0.08
N ARG A 129 -8.32 16.51 0.34
CA ARG A 129 -8.63 17.83 0.93
C ARG A 129 -8.15 17.81 2.40
N PRO A 130 -7.11 18.57 2.78
CA PRO A 130 -6.47 18.41 4.08
C PRO A 130 -7.39 18.76 5.25
N LEU A 131 -7.10 18.20 6.43
CA LEU A 131 -7.71 18.66 7.68
C LEU A 131 -7.19 20.05 8.06
N ASP A 132 -8.10 20.93 8.52
CA ASP A 132 -7.80 22.32 8.92
C ASP A 132 -7.32 22.44 10.38
N GLY A 133 -7.23 21.32 11.11
CA GLY A 133 -6.80 21.30 12.50
C GLY A 133 -6.25 19.93 12.91
N PRO A 134 -5.75 19.80 14.15
CA PRO A 134 -5.25 18.54 14.66
C PRO A 134 -6.30 17.44 14.60
N LEU A 135 -5.88 16.23 14.22
CA LEU A 135 -6.73 15.07 14.25
C LEU A 135 -6.80 14.51 15.68
N VAL A 136 -7.90 14.78 16.37
CA VAL A 136 -8.19 14.19 17.69
C VAL A 136 -8.67 12.76 17.49
N VAL A 137 -7.93 11.80 18.04
CA VAL A 137 -8.24 10.37 17.93
C VAL A 137 -9.30 9.99 18.95
N PRO A 138 -10.42 9.37 18.55
CA PRO A 138 -11.45 8.98 19.50
C PRO A 138 -10.94 7.84 20.39
N ARG A 139 -11.46 7.77 21.63
CA ARG A 139 -11.25 6.58 22.45
C ARG A 139 -12.08 5.43 21.91
N PHE A 140 -11.41 4.34 21.56
CA PHE A 140 -12.06 3.14 21.09
C PHE A 140 -12.50 2.26 22.27
N ARG A 141 -13.51 1.42 22.05
CA ARG A 141 -13.96 0.45 23.05
C ARG A 141 -12.83 -0.54 23.36
N GLU A 142 -12.55 -0.77 24.64
CA GLU A 142 -11.44 -1.64 25.12
C GLU A 142 -11.48 -3.09 24.56
N GLY A 143 -12.67 -3.59 24.21
CA GLY A 143 -12.85 -4.92 23.61
C GLY A 143 -12.79 -4.95 22.08
N SER A 144 -12.64 -3.82 21.40
CA SER A 144 -12.49 -3.78 19.93
C SER A 144 -11.04 -3.95 19.53
N VAL A 145 -10.78 -4.31 18.27
CA VAL A 145 -9.40 -4.36 17.74
C VAL A 145 -8.71 -3.02 17.90
N CYS A 146 -9.39 -1.93 17.53
CA CYS A 146 -8.85 -0.57 17.63
C CYS A 146 -8.52 -0.16 19.06
N GLY A 147 -9.32 -0.58 20.05
CA GLY A 147 -9.09 -0.27 21.47
C GLY A 147 -7.96 -1.05 22.11
N LYS A 148 -7.35 -1.99 21.40
CA LYS A 148 -6.13 -2.69 21.84
C LYS A 148 -4.84 -2.03 21.39
N PHE A 149 -4.90 -1.13 20.39
CA PHE A 149 -3.70 -0.42 19.97
C PHE A 149 -3.30 0.64 21.00
N PRO A 150 -2.01 0.76 21.32
CA PRO A 150 -1.51 1.82 22.17
C PRO A 150 -1.64 3.16 21.43
N VAL A 151 -2.45 4.06 21.98
CA VAL A 151 -2.61 5.42 21.48
C VAL A 151 -2.16 6.38 22.60
N PRO A 152 -1.13 7.21 22.36
CA PRO A 152 -0.71 8.24 23.31
C PRO A 152 -1.86 9.15 23.75
N GLU A 153 -1.88 9.52 25.02
CA GLU A 153 -3.02 10.23 25.62
C GLU A 153 -3.20 11.65 25.06
N GLU A 154 -2.09 12.27 24.64
CA GLU A 154 -2.07 13.53 23.91
C GLU A 154 -2.84 13.44 22.57
N HIS A 155 -2.88 12.28 21.91
CA HIS A 155 -3.63 12.11 20.65
C HIS A 155 -5.14 12.07 20.88
N HIS A 156 -5.58 11.67 22.08
CA HIS A 156 -6.97 11.71 22.50
C HIS A 156 -7.42 13.09 22.99
N THR A 157 -6.49 14.00 23.27
CA THR A 157 -6.76 15.31 23.87
C THR A 157 -6.40 16.45 22.91
N ASP A 158 -5.11 16.70 22.71
CA ASP A 158 -4.59 17.76 21.82
C ASP A 158 -4.72 17.37 20.33
N GLY A 159 -4.69 16.07 20.04
CA GLY A 159 -4.74 15.52 18.68
C GLY A 159 -3.41 15.58 17.95
N VAL A 160 -3.37 14.97 16.78
CA VAL A 160 -2.16 14.90 15.95
C VAL A 160 -2.14 16.06 14.95
N PRO A 161 -1.18 16.99 15.03
CA PRO A 161 -1.06 18.09 14.07
C PRO A 161 -0.52 17.60 12.72
N ASP A 162 -0.87 18.32 11.67
CA ASP A 162 -0.39 18.11 10.30
C ASP A 162 -0.60 16.68 9.76
N ALA A 163 -1.67 16.02 10.18
CA ALA A 163 -2.05 14.69 9.72
C ALA A 163 -3.43 14.73 9.05
N ASP A 164 -3.56 14.07 7.92
CA ASP A 164 -4.85 13.78 7.28
C ASP A 164 -5.31 12.34 7.54
N MET A 165 -4.34 11.48 7.90
CA MET A 165 -4.50 10.10 8.34
C MET A 165 -3.46 9.81 9.41
N VAL A 166 -3.88 9.15 10.49
CA VAL A 166 -2.99 8.59 11.51
C VAL A 166 -3.08 7.06 11.46
N LEU A 167 -1.92 6.40 11.48
CA LEU A 167 -1.80 4.95 11.47
C LEU A 167 -1.00 4.49 12.70
N TYR A 168 -1.60 3.68 13.56
CA TYR A 168 -0.90 3.05 14.69
C TYR A 168 -0.41 1.67 14.28
N ALA A 169 0.88 1.43 14.49
CA ALA A 169 1.55 0.20 14.09
C ALA A 169 1.92 -0.66 15.29
N THR A 170 1.71 -1.97 15.16
CA THR A 170 2.23 -2.99 16.08
C THR A 170 2.96 -4.08 15.32
N ALA A 171 3.74 -4.88 16.02
CA ALA A 171 4.44 -6.03 15.47
C ALA A 171 4.33 -7.25 16.37
N VAL A 172 3.12 -7.82 16.45
CA VAL A 172 2.88 -9.09 17.14
C VAL A 172 2.72 -10.25 16.16
N PRO A 173 3.12 -11.48 16.55
CA PRO A 173 2.98 -12.67 15.72
C PRO A 173 1.55 -12.90 15.22
N THR A 174 1.44 -13.34 13.96
CA THR A 174 0.19 -13.75 13.33
C THR A 174 0.30 -15.18 12.79
N PHE A 175 -0.84 -15.80 12.49
CA PHE A 175 -0.86 -17.08 11.81
C PHE A 175 -0.25 -17.00 10.42
N LYS A 176 0.57 -18.00 10.07
CA LYS A 176 1.00 -18.23 8.69
C LYS A 176 -0.23 -18.47 7.79
N PRO A 177 -0.24 -17.94 6.56
CA PRO A 177 0.82 -17.18 5.87
C PRO A 177 0.58 -15.65 5.88
N THR A 178 0.06 -15.11 6.98
CA THR A 178 -0.25 -13.68 7.10
C THR A 178 1.02 -12.90 7.44
N PHE A 179 1.35 -11.91 6.62
CA PHE A 179 2.50 -11.02 6.83
C PHE A 179 2.09 -9.84 7.69
N ALA A 180 0.97 -9.23 7.34
CA ALA A 180 0.40 -8.10 8.04
C ALA A 180 -1.11 -8.10 7.86
N TRP A 181 -1.78 -7.24 8.63
CA TRP A 181 -3.17 -6.87 8.44
C TRP A 181 -3.35 -5.43 8.88
N ALA A 182 -4.29 -4.72 8.27
CA ALA A 182 -4.63 -3.36 8.67
C ALA A 182 -6.11 -3.05 8.48
N MET A 183 -6.64 -2.10 9.24
CA MET A 183 -8.05 -1.70 9.13
C MET A 183 -8.27 -0.22 9.50
N PRO A 184 -9.32 0.43 9.00
CA PRO A 184 -9.74 1.72 9.50
C PRO A 184 -10.39 1.58 10.88
N CYS A 185 -10.15 2.56 11.74
CA CYS A 185 -10.71 2.66 13.09
C CYS A 185 -11.61 3.88 13.27
N ALA A 186 -11.36 4.98 12.52
CA ALA A 186 -12.21 6.16 12.54
C ALA A 186 -12.35 6.84 11.17
N THR A 187 -13.49 7.49 10.94
CA THR A 187 -13.86 8.16 9.67
C THR A 187 -14.41 9.57 9.92
N LEU A 188 -14.31 10.46 8.92
CA LEU A 188 -14.95 11.79 8.94
C LEU A 188 -16.44 11.71 8.61
N GLY A 189 -17.28 11.70 9.65
CA GLY A 189 -18.71 11.44 9.46
C GLY A 189 -19.01 9.96 9.13
N PRO A 190 -20.28 9.55 9.20
CA PRO A 190 -20.68 8.19 8.85
C PRO A 190 -20.32 7.85 7.40
N ARG A 191 -19.57 6.76 7.19
CA ARG A 191 -19.10 6.30 5.86
C ARG A 191 -18.24 7.31 5.12
N GLY A 192 -17.61 8.22 5.87
CA GLY A 192 -16.72 9.20 5.29
C GLY A 192 -15.30 8.67 5.11
N ARG A 193 -14.41 9.62 4.88
CA ARG A 193 -12.98 9.37 4.70
C ARG A 193 -12.37 8.74 5.97
N PRO A 194 -11.68 7.59 5.89
CA PRO A 194 -10.86 7.09 6.99
C PRO A 194 -9.77 8.09 7.38
N VAL A 195 -9.63 8.31 8.69
CA VAL A 195 -8.65 9.25 9.27
C VAL A 195 -7.82 8.62 10.37
N VAL A 196 -8.29 7.54 10.98
CA VAL A 196 -7.48 6.72 11.89
C VAL A 196 -7.54 5.29 11.40
N GLY A 197 -6.39 4.63 11.35
CA GLY A 197 -6.28 3.21 11.07
C GLY A 197 -5.22 2.57 11.93
N VAL A 198 -5.16 1.25 11.83
CA VAL A 198 -4.19 0.43 12.55
C VAL A 198 -3.57 -0.58 11.59
N ILE A 199 -2.32 -0.97 11.84
CA ILE A 199 -1.61 -2.03 11.13
C ILE A 199 -0.86 -2.89 12.13
N ASN A 200 -0.94 -4.21 11.96
CA ASN A 200 -0.04 -5.13 12.64
C ASN A 200 0.83 -5.85 11.61
N TYR A 201 2.13 -5.86 11.82
CA TYR A 201 3.10 -6.49 10.93
C TYR A 201 3.83 -7.63 11.66
N ASN A 202 3.69 -8.86 11.17
CA ASN A 202 4.26 -10.05 11.81
C ASN A 202 5.80 -9.98 11.85
N PRO A 203 6.45 -10.08 13.03
CA PRO A 203 7.91 -10.03 13.18
C PRO A 203 8.71 -11.00 12.31
N ARG A 204 8.13 -12.15 11.98
CA ARG A 204 8.72 -13.16 11.08
C ARG A 204 8.91 -12.67 9.65
N HIS A 205 8.14 -11.68 9.24
CA HIS A 205 8.09 -11.18 7.88
C HIS A 205 8.65 -9.75 7.79
N ILE A 206 9.45 -9.33 8.77
CA ILE A 206 10.13 -8.04 8.73
C ILE A 206 11.49 -8.23 8.06
N GLU A 207 11.58 -7.85 6.79
CA GLU A 207 12.80 -7.84 6.01
C GLU A 207 12.76 -6.67 5.02
N ASN A 208 13.94 -6.08 4.73
CA ASN A 208 14.06 -5.00 3.75
C ASN A 208 14.04 -5.56 2.31
N THR A 209 12.86 -5.98 1.86
CA THR A 209 12.65 -6.41 0.47
C THR A 209 11.45 -5.71 -0.15
N SER A 210 11.46 -5.56 -1.48
CA SER A 210 10.35 -4.96 -2.22
C SER A 210 9.01 -5.65 -1.98
N GLN A 211 9.02 -6.97 -1.77
CA GLN A 211 7.82 -7.73 -1.48
C GLN A 211 7.21 -7.30 -0.14
N HIS A 212 8.04 -7.18 0.89
CA HIS A 212 7.61 -6.92 2.25
C HIS A 212 7.08 -5.49 2.40
N ILE A 213 7.76 -4.52 1.77
CA ILE A 213 7.28 -3.14 1.64
C ILE A 213 5.92 -3.10 0.93
N ARG A 214 5.76 -3.83 -0.18
CA ARG A 214 4.49 -3.85 -0.93
C ARG A 214 3.33 -4.49 -0.17
N VAL A 215 3.59 -5.39 0.76
CA VAL A 215 2.56 -5.89 1.67
C VAL A 215 2.10 -4.76 2.59
N ALA A 216 3.00 -3.99 3.20
CA ALA A 216 2.61 -2.83 3.99
C ALA A 216 1.83 -1.79 3.16
N VAL A 217 2.22 -1.55 1.90
CA VAL A 217 1.47 -0.69 0.98
C VAL A 217 0.05 -1.23 0.76
N HIS A 218 -0.09 -2.54 0.54
CA HIS A 218 -1.39 -3.18 0.36
C HIS A 218 -2.27 -3.04 1.61
N GLU A 219 -1.75 -3.38 2.79
CA GLU A 219 -2.49 -3.29 4.04
C GLU A 219 -2.84 -1.84 4.38
N MET A 220 -1.92 -0.90 4.22
CA MET A 220 -2.21 0.53 4.43
C MET A 220 -3.31 1.03 3.49
N ALA A 221 -3.48 0.45 2.29
CA ALA A 221 -4.62 0.77 1.41
C ALA A 221 -5.97 0.37 2.04
N HIS A 222 -6.04 -0.77 2.75
CA HIS A 222 -7.23 -1.16 3.50
C HIS A 222 -7.53 -0.15 4.62
N ALA A 223 -6.52 0.27 5.39
CA ALA A 223 -6.68 1.32 6.40
C ALA A 223 -7.14 2.67 5.82
N LEU A 224 -6.79 2.96 4.57
CA LEU A 224 -7.22 4.14 3.80
C LEU A 224 -8.60 4.00 3.13
N GLY A 225 -9.29 2.87 3.32
CA GLY A 225 -10.67 2.66 2.84
C GLY A 225 -10.80 1.87 1.53
N PHE A 226 -9.74 1.19 1.08
CA PHE A 226 -9.85 0.25 -0.05
C PHE A 226 -10.53 -1.05 0.41
N ILE A 227 -11.84 -0.98 0.64
CA ILE A 227 -12.64 -2.04 1.27
C ILE A 227 -13.78 -2.42 0.33
N VAL A 228 -13.92 -3.71 0.03
CA VAL A 228 -14.93 -4.19 -0.94
C VAL A 228 -16.35 -3.91 -0.47
N ALA A 229 -16.65 -4.19 0.81
CA ALA A 229 -17.96 -3.93 1.39
C ALA A 229 -18.37 -2.45 1.24
N ASP A 230 -17.43 -1.52 1.49
CA ASP A 230 -17.68 -0.09 1.33
C ASP A 230 -17.90 0.29 -0.15
N MET A 231 -17.17 -0.34 -1.07
CA MET A 231 -17.36 -0.12 -2.52
C MET A 231 -18.73 -0.64 -3.00
N GLU A 232 -19.18 -1.78 -2.47
CA GLU A 232 -20.49 -2.34 -2.76
C GLU A 232 -21.60 -1.44 -2.21
N GLU A 233 -21.48 -0.98 -0.97
CA GLU A 233 -22.46 -0.07 -0.34
C GLU A 233 -22.55 1.28 -1.10
N GLN A 234 -21.43 1.76 -1.63
CA GLN A 234 -21.37 2.98 -2.45
C GLN A 234 -21.76 2.75 -3.92
N ALA A 235 -22.24 1.55 -4.28
CA ALA A 235 -22.62 1.17 -5.64
C ALA A 235 -21.51 1.40 -6.69
N LEU A 236 -20.25 1.21 -6.28
CA LEU A 236 -19.07 1.27 -7.14
C LEU A 236 -18.72 -0.08 -7.78
N VAL A 237 -19.38 -1.14 -7.32
CA VAL A 237 -19.22 -2.51 -7.80
C VAL A 237 -20.45 -2.89 -8.63
N LYS A 238 -20.22 -3.53 -9.77
CA LYS A 238 -21.25 -4.10 -10.63
C LYS A 238 -21.01 -5.58 -10.84
N ARG A 239 -22.11 -6.32 -10.93
CA ARG A 239 -22.12 -7.71 -11.36
C ARG A 239 -22.18 -7.79 -12.90
N GLU A 240 -21.22 -8.47 -13.50
CA GLU A 240 -21.14 -8.71 -14.94
C GLU A 240 -21.23 -10.20 -15.25
N GLU A 241 -21.99 -10.54 -16.28
CA GLU A 241 -22.22 -11.92 -16.68
C GLU A 241 -21.41 -12.28 -17.93
N GLY A 242 -21.10 -13.57 -18.09
CA GLY A 242 -20.43 -14.09 -19.29
C GLY A 242 -18.95 -13.70 -19.45
N VAL A 243 -18.36 -12.96 -18.51
CA VAL A 243 -16.95 -12.57 -18.58
C VAL A 243 -16.06 -13.81 -18.55
N ARG A 244 -15.47 -14.14 -19.71
CA ARG A 244 -14.63 -15.33 -19.94
C ARG A 244 -15.30 -16.64 -19.53
N GLY A 245 -16.58 -16.78 -19.86
CA GLY A 245 -17.34 -18.00 -19.59
C GLY A 245 -17.73 -18.20 -18.12
N ARG A 246 -17.47 -17.23 -17.24
CA ARG A 246 -18.01 -17.24 -15.88
C ARG A 246 -19.45 -16.74 -15.89
N SER A 247 -20.30 -17.38 -15.09
CA SER A 247 -21.71 -16.99 -14.95
C SER A 247 -21.86 -15.57 -14.41
N SER A 248 -20.96 -15.15 -13.51
CA SER A 248 -20.97 -13.83 -12.90
C SER A 248 -19.61 -13.47 -12.33
N VAL A 249 -19.19 -12.22 -12.49
CA VAL A 249 -18.02 -11.61 -11.85
C VAL A 249 -18.38 -10.24 -11.28
N HIS A 250 -17.75 -9.85 -10.18
CA HIS A 250 -17.85 -8.49 -9.65
C HIS A 250 -16.72 -7.65 -10.26
N VAL A 251 -17.06 -6.47 -10.74
CA VAL A 251 -16.11 -5.49 -11.29
C VAL A 251 -16.32 -4.14 -10.62
N VAL A 252 -15.23 -3.44 -10.34
CA VAL A 252 -15.28 -2.05 -9.88
C VAL A 252 -15.45 -1.16 -11.11
N ASN A 253 -16.61 -0.51 -11.23
CA ASN A 253 -17.04 0.16 -12.45
C ASN A 253 -17.33 1.66 -12.27
N SER A 254 -16.80 2.28 -11.22
CA SER A 254 -16.81 3.74 -11.09
C SER A 254 -16.25 4.41 -12.34
N ARG A 255 -16.65 5.65 -12.62
CA ARG A 255 -16.21 6.40 -13.81
C ARG A 255 -14.68 6.37 -13.98
N ASN A 256 -13.95 6.66 -12.91
CA ASN A 256 -12.48 6.74 -12.95
C ASN A 256 -11.84 5.35 -13.13
N THR A 257 -12.33 4.32 -12.42
CA THR A 257 -11.77 2.97 -12.55
C THR A 257 -12.04 2.38 -13.92
N LEU A 258 -13.22 2.66 -14.51
CA LEU A 258 -13.58 2.23 -15.86
C LEU A 258 -12.67 2.88 -16.92
N GLU A 259 -12.47 4.19 -16.85
CA GLU A 259 -11.58 4.93 -17.75
C GLU A 259 -10.14 4.39 -17.68
N GLN A 260 -9.62 4.21 -16.47
CA GLN A 260 -8.26 3.70 -16.28
C GLN A 260 -8.12 2.24 -16.71
N ALA A 261 -9.13 1.39 -16.51
CA ALA A 261 -9.12 0.02 -17.00
C ALA A 261 -9.00 -0.04 -18.52
N ARG A 262 -9.85 0.71 -19.22
CA ARG A 262 -9.89 0.74 -20.70
C ARG A 262 -8.58 1.26 -21.27
N HIS A 263 -8.06 2.34 -20.70
CA HIS A 263 -6.77 2.91 -21.09
C HIS A 263 -5.62 1.92 -20.85
N HIS A 264 -5.55 1.31 -19.66
CA HIS A 264 -4.45 0.40 -19.31
C HIS A 264 -4.41 -0.85 -20.19
N TYR A 265 -5.57 -1.48 -20.41
CA TYR A 265 -5.65 -2.70 -21.20
C TYR A 265 -5.79 -2.45 -22.72
N GLY A 266 -6.01 -1.20 -23.15
CA GLY A 266 -6.31 -0.87 -24.55
C GLY A 266 -7.61 -1.51 -25.05
N CYS A 267 -8.61 -1.64 -24.17
CA CYS A 267 -9.85 -2.37 -24.44
C CYS A 267 -11.07 -1.51 -24.05
N GLU A 268 -11.62 -0.78 -25.03
CA GLU A 268 -12.78 0.10 -24.82
C GLU A 268 -14.04 -0.63 -24.32
N SER A 269 -14.18 -1.92 -24.63
CA SER A 269 -15.30 -2.73 -24.16
C SER A 269 -15.15 -3.25 -22.73
N ALA A 270 -14.04 -2.96 -22.04
CA ALA A 270 -13.86 -3.41 -20.66
C ALA A 270 -14.98 -2.83 -19.76
N PRO A 271 -15.72 -3.68 -19.00
CA PRO A 271 -16.77 -3.22 -18.08
C PRO A 271 -16.26 -2.63 -16.74
N GLY A 272 -14.96 -2.73 -16.44
CA GLY A 272 -14.37 -2.20 -15.20
C GLY A 272 -13.06 -2.88 -14.83
N ILE A 273 -12.61 -2.67 -13.60
CA ILE A 273 -11.46 -3.40 -13.03
C ILE A 273 -11.99 -4.64 -12.31
N GLY A 274 -11.44 -5.79 -12.65
CA GLY A 274 -11.74 -7.08 -12.04
C GLY A 274 -10.80 -8.13 -12.59
N ALA A 275 -10.90 -9.37 -12.10
CA ALA A 275 -10.08 -10.45 -12.62
C ALA A 275 -10.40 -10.68 -14.11
N GLY A 276 -9.47 -10.23 -14.95
CA GLY A 276 -9.31 -10.42 -16.40
C GLY A 276 -10.51 -10.08 -17.30
N VAL A 277 -10.65 -8.79 -17.52
CA VAL A 277 -11.85 -8.18 -18.06
C VAL A 277 -11.81 -7.99 -19.59
N CYS A 278 -10.69 -8.30 -20.24
CA CYS A 278 -10.60 -8.23 -21.70
C CYS A 278 -10.97 -9.57 -22.33
N ALA A 279 -12.20 -9.66 -22.85
CA ALA A 279 -12.50 -10.63 -23.90
C ALA A 279 -11.80 -10.15 -25.18
N ALA A 280 -10.98 -11.01 -25.80
CA ALA A 280 -10.42 -10.71 -27.11
C ALA A 280 -11.57 -10.64 -28.12
N ASN A 281 -11.88 -9.43 -28.59
CA ASN A 281 -12.56 -9.31 -29.87
C ASN A 281 -11.62 -9.87 -30.93
N ALA A 282 -11.99 -11.04 -31.46
CA ALA A 282 -11.30 -11.70 -32.55
C ALA A 282 -11.47 -10.88 -33.83
N GLU A 283 -10.72 -9.77 -33.98
CA GLU A 283 -10.52 -9.13 -35.28
C GLU A 283 -9.35 -8.12 -35.38
N SER A 284 -8.53 -7.93 -34.35
CA SER A 284 -7.26 -7.21 -34.52
C SER A 284 -6.15 -7.86 -33.70
N GLY A 285 -5.13 -8.33 -34.41
CA GLY A 285 -3.96 -8.98 -33.83
C GLY A 285 -3.23 -8.04 -32.87
N GLY A 286 -2.98 -8.51 -31.64
CA GLY A 286 -2.14 -7.78 -30.70
C GLY A 286 -2.52 -7.87 -29.21
N ALA A 287 -3.53 -8.63 -28.80
CA ALA A 287 -3.82 -8.78 -27.38
C ALA A 287 -2.74 -9.64 -26.70
N ARG A 288 -1.92 -9.00 -25.87
CA ARG A 288 -0.89 -9.62 -25.03
C ARG A 288 -1.58 -10.59 -24.06
N ARG A 289 -1.37 -11.88 -24.29
CA ARG A 289 -1.79 -12.96 -23.39
C ARG A 289 -0.86 -12.95 -22.18
N GLU A 290 -1.31 -12.50 -21.02
CA GLU A 290 -0.61 -12.82 -19.78
C GLU A 290 -1.04 -14.21 -19.30
N SER A 291 -0.05 -15.10 -19.26
CA SER A 291 -0.12 -16.44 -18.71
C SER A 291 0.37 -16.40 -17.26
N ASN A 292 -0.28 -17.19 -16.42
CA ASN A 292 0.09 -17.63 -15.06
C ASN A 292 -0.28 -16.73 -13.87
N THR A 293 -1.47 -16.99 -13.32
CA THR A 293 -1.55 -17.37 -11.89
C THR A 293 -2.67 -18.39 -11.70
N THR A 294 -2.28 -19.67 -11.64
CA THR A 294 -3.11 -20.73 -11.05
C THR A 294 -2.83 -20.69 -9.55
N THR A 295 -3.44 -19.76 -8.83
CA THR A 295 -3.39 -19.74 -7.36
C THR A 295 -4.79 -19.87 -6.81
N THR A 296 -5.00 -21.01 -6.16
CA THR A 296 -6.13 -21.37 -5.33
C THR A 296 -6.43 -20.26 -4.32
N GLY A 297 -7.63 -19.68 -4.39
CA GLY A 297 -8.30 -19.07 -3.23
C GLY A 297 -7.82 -17.71 -2.73
N THR A 298 -7.08 -16.92 -3.51
CA THR A 298 -6.86 -15.50 -3.19
C THR A 298 -8.08 -14.68 -3.61
N SER A 299 -8.60 -13.83 -2.72
CA SER A 299 -9.71 -12.93 -3.05
C SER A 299 -9.32 -12.12 -4.30
N SER A 300 -10.21 -12.02 -5.28
CA SER A 300 -9.93 -11.44 -6.60
C SER A 300 -9.49 -9.98 -6.57
N THR A 301 -9.54 -9.33 -5.41
CA THR A 301 -9.19 -7.94 -5.16
C THR A 301 -7.74 -7.75 -4.70
N SER A 302 -7.09 -8.75 -4.10
CA SER A 302 -5.65 -8.66 -3.74
C SER A 302 -4.76 -8.57 -4.99
N GLU A 303 -5.17 -9.23 -6.08
CA GLU A 303 -4.55 -9.08 -7.41
C GLU A 303 -4.74 -7.65 -7.96
N SER A 304 -5.88 -7.00 -7.70
CA SER A 304 -6.18 -5.66 -8.25
C SER A 304 -5.26 -4.55 -7.70
N ILE A 305 -4.86 -4.63 -6.42
CA ILE A 305 -3.93 -3.65 -5.82
C ILE A 305 -2.50 -3.89 -6.31
N THR A 306 -2.09 -5.15 -6.41
CA THR A 306 -0.78 -5.50 -6.96
C THR A 306 -0.65 -5.01 -8.39
N GLU A 307 -1.73 -5.11 -9.18
CA GLU A 307 -1.80 -4.61 -10.54
C GLU A 307 -1.86 -3.07 -10.58
N ALA A 308 -2.67 -2.42 -9.74
CA ALA A 308 -2.73 -0.95 -9.66
C ALA A 308 -1.37 -0.30 -9.35
N ILE A 309 -0.54 -0.94 -8.50
CA ILE A 309 0.82 -0.48 -8.21
C ILE A 309 1.77 -0.75 -9.41
N ARG A 310 1.55 -1.82 -10.18
CA ARG A 310 2.34 -2.13 -11.41
C ARG A 310 2.11 -1.09 -12.52
N ILE A 311 0.90 -0.53 -12.61
CA ILE A 311 0.50 0.45 -13.63
C ILE A 311 1.44 1.68 -13.65
N ARG A 312 1.93 2.19 -12.51
CA ARG A 312 2.81 3.39 -12.47
C ARG A 312 4.28 3.14 -12.83
N ASN A 313 4.84 1.95 -12.58
CA ASN A 313 6.27 1.71 -12.86
C ASN A 313 6.57 1.48 -14.35
N SER A 314 5.59 1.03 -15.14
CA SER A 314 5.76 0.86 -16.60
C SER A 314 5.80 2.20 -17.37
N THR A 315 5.23 3.27 -16.80
CA THR A 315 5.25 4.61 -17.39
C THR A 315 6.58 5.35 -17.24
N PHE A 316 7.52 4.86 -16.42
CA PHE A 316 8.84 5.48 -16.26
C PHE A 316 9.94 4.88 -17.17
N SER A 317 9.62 3.85 -17.96
CA SER A 317 10.48 3.32 -19.02
C SER A 317 9.96 3.72 -20.40
N ARG A 318 9.82 5.02 -20.64
CA ARG A 318 9.81 5.57 -22.01
C ARG A 318 10.98 6.52 -22.16
N LYS A 319 11.91 6.09 -23.03
CA LYS A 319 12.99 6.88 -23.63
C LYS A 319 12.48 8.29 -23.97
N PRO A 320 13.21 9.38 -23.65
CA PRO A 320 12.75 10.71 -24.03
C PRO A 320 12.64 10.78 -25.56
N PRO A 321 11.58 11.40 -26.11
CA PRO A 321 11.44 11.53 -27.55
C PRO A 321 12.57 12.42 -28.07
N ALA A 322 13.21 11.97 -29.16
CA ALA A 322 14.18 12.73 -29.90
C ALA A 322 13.55 14.07 -30.31
N GLN A 323 14.06 15.18 -29.78
CA GLN A 323 13.67 16.51 -30.23
C GLN A 323 14.16 16.69 -31.66
N SER A 324 13.20 16.74 -32.58
CA SER A 324 13.33 17.33 -33.90
C SER A 324 13.78 18.78 -33.73
N ALA A 325 15.03 19.05 -34.07
CA ALA A 325 15.57 20.39 -34.18
C ALA A 325 14.82 21.17 -35.27
N GLN A 326 14.13 22.24 -34.88
CA GLN A 326 13.75 23.36 -35.75
C GLN A 326 13.57 24.62 -34.90
N SER A 327 14.64 25.42 -34.90
CA SER A 327 14.71 26.89 -34.90
C SER A 327 13.75 27.70 -34.02
N ALA A 328 14.28 28.29 -32.94
CA ALA A 328 13.82 29.54 -32.35
C ALA A 328 15.04 30.38 -31.90
N PRO A 329 14.97 31.73 -31.91
CA PRO A 329 16.13 32.61 -32.05
C PRO A 329 16.92 32.80 -30.76
N ALA A 330 18.22 33.05 -30.92
CA ALA A 330 19.19 33.30 -29.87
C ALA A 330 18.80 34.49 -28.98
N ALA A 331 18.75 34.27 -27.67
CA ALA A 331 18.78 35.33 -26.67
C ALA A 331 20.23 35.86 -26.52
N PRO A 332 20.44 37.16 -26.23
CA PRO A 332 21.76 37.77 -26.25
C PRO A 332 22.58 37.43 -25.00
N SER A 333 23.87 37.20 -25.21
CA SER A 333 24.88 36.98 -24.17
C SER A 333 24.96 38.14 -23.16
N PRO A 334 25.24 37.87 -21.87
CA PRO A 334 25.50 38.93 -20.90
C PRO A 334 26.84 39.61 -21.23
N GLY A 335 26.79 40.91 -21.44
CA GLY A 335 27.96 41.76 -21.66
C GLY A 335 28.87 41.86 -20.43
N PRO A 336 30.14 42.25 -20.59
CA PRO A 336 31.13 42.23 -19.52
C PRO A 336 30.89 43.37 -18.52
N VAL A 337 31.03 43.03 -17.24
CA VAL A 337 31.04 43.93 -16.09
C VAL A 337 32.18 44.94 -16.24
N GLN A 338 31.85 46.22 -16.33
CA GLN A 338 32.80 47.33 -16.26
C GLN A 338 32.98 47.76 -14.80
N LEU A 339 34.22 47.65 -14.30
CA LEU A 339 34.66 48.21 -13.02
C LEU A 339 34.73 49.75 -13.10
N PRO A 340 34.48 50.47 -11.98
CA PRO A 340 34.40 51.92 -12.00
C PRO A 340 35.80 52.56 -12.03
N GLU A 341 36.06 53.40 -13.04
CA GLU A 341 37.20 54.29 -13.04
C GLU A 341 36.95 55.49 -12.12
N THR A 342 37.86 55.61 -11.16
CA THR A 342 38.10 56.78 -10.34
C THR A 342 38.55 57.98 -11.18
N SER A 343 37.95 59.16 -10.99
CA SER A 343 38.61 60.44 -11.24
C SER A 343 38.23 61.45 -10.16
N LYS A 344 39.24 62.23 -9.77
CA LYS A 344 39.44 63.03 -8.56
C LYS A 344 38.61 64.34 -8.49
N PRO A 345 38.61 65.02 -7.32
CA PRO A 345 37.78 66.18 -7.05
C PRO A 345 38.43 67.50 -7.49
N GLN A 346 37.60 68.47 -7.89
CA GLN A 346 37.78 69.91 -7.69
C GLN A 346 36.42 70.61 -7.70
#